data_AF-A0AAN7Q4F0-F1
#
_entry.id   AF-A0AAN7Q4F0-F1
#
_cell.length_a   1.000
_cell.length_b   1.000
_cell.length_c   1.000
_cell.angle_alpha   90.00
_cell.angle_beta   90.00
_cell.angle_gamma   90.00
#
_symmetry.space_group_name_H-M   'P 1'
#
loop_
_entity.id
_entity.type
_entity.pdbx_description
1 polymer ?
#
loop_
_entity_poly.entity_id
_entity_poly.type
_entity_poly.pdbx_seq_one_letter_code
_entity_poly.pdbx_strand_id
1 'polypeptide(L)'
;MSDLLSLTIAIITEDHEAFWCFVGFMRKAHHNFRLDEAGIRRQLKTVSRIIKFKDSHLHRHLQKLQADDCFFVYRMVVVLFRRELTFEQTMCLWEVMCIDQAAVKIGIGKSAWSSGPLPPMICCYMLLLLQYCRGGS
;
A
#
# COMPACT_ATOMS: atom_id res chain seq x y z
N MET A 1 -5.16 2.81 -12.53
CA MET A 1 -5.56 3.52 -11.29
C MET A 1 -7.01 3.25 -10.91
N SER A 2 -7.90 2.93 -11.85
CA SER A 2 -9.32 2.59 -11.58
C SER A 2 -9.50 1.48 -10.53
N ASP A 3 -8.66 0.44 -10.57
CA ASP A 3 -8.62 -0.61 -9.55
C ASP A 3 -8.53 -0.04 -8.12
N LEU A 4 -7.71 1.00 -7.94
CA LEU A 4 -7.51 1.64 -6.63
C LEU A 4 -8.68 2.56 -6.27
N LEU A 5 -9.15 3.35 -7.23
CA LEU A 5 -10.27 4.28 -7.04
C LEU A 5 -11.56 3.56 -6.66
N SER A 6 -11.81 2.39 -7.26
CA SER A 6 -13.01 1.59 -7.00
C SER A 6 -13.22 1.26 -5.52
N LEU A 7 -12.13 1.06 -4.76
CA LEU A 7 -12.22 0.83 -3.32
C LEU A 7 -12.66 2.10 -2.60
N THR A 8 -12.06 3.24 -2.93
CA THR A 8 -12.38 4.51 -2.28
C THR A 8 -13.85 4.88 -2.45
N ILE A 9 -14.38 4.78 -3.67
CA ILE A 9 -15.80 5.11 -3.93
C ILE A 9 -16.75 4.08 -3.31
N ALA A 10 -16.33 2.82 -3.17
CA ALA A 10 -17.16 1.80 -2.50
C ALA A 10 -17.30 2.02 -0.98
N ILE A 11 -16.38 2.77 -0.35
CA ILE A 11 -16.38 3.05 1.09
C ILE A 11 -16.99 4.42 1.38
N ILE A 12 -16.71 5.39 0.51
CA ILE A 12 -17.05 6.79 0.71
C ILE A 12 -18.24 7.13 -0.19
N THR A 13 -19.38 7.40 0.43
CA THR A 13 -20.63 7.72 -0.29
C THR A 13 -20.61 9.11 -0.92
N GLU A 14 -19.92 10.06 -0.30
CA GLU A 14 -19.82 11.44 -0.79
C GLU A 14 -18.66 11.61 -1.77
N ASP A 15 -18.97 11.93 -3.03
CA ASP A 15 -17.98 12.02 -4.11
C ASP A 15 -16.81 12.97 -3.80
N HIS A 16 -17.10 14.10 -3.15
CA HIS A 16 -16.07 15.08 -2.81
C HIS A 16 -15.10 14.57 -1.73
N GLU A 17 -15.60 13.84 -0.72
CA GLU A 17 -14.75 13.18 0.28
C GLU A 17 -13.96 12.04 -0.35
N ALA A 18 -14.60 11.26 -1.24
CA ALA A 18 -13.97 10.16 -1.97
C ALA A 18 -12.78 10.66 -2.80
N PHE A 19 -12.95 11.80 -3.49
CA PHE A 19 -11.91 12.44 -4.28
C PHE A 19 -10.69 12.81 -3.42
N TRP A 20 -10.90 13.55 -2.31
CA TRP A 20 -9.78 14.01 -1.49
C TRP A 20 -9.07 12.87 -0.74
N CYS A 21 -9.83 11.86 -0.31
CA CYS A 21 -9.26 10.62 0.21
C CYS A 21 -8.39 9.92 -0.85
N PHE A 22 -8.88 9.79 -2.08
CA PHE A 22 -8.14 9.17 -3.17
C PHE A 22 -6.88 9.97 -3.54
N VAL A 23 -6.93 11.30 -3.55
CA VAL A 23 -5.75 12.16 -3.75
C VAL A 23 -4.71 11.92 -2.66
N GLY A 24 -5.14 11.85 -1.39
CA GLY A 24 -4.27 11.54 -0.25
C GLY A 24 -3.59 10.17 -0.38
N PHE A 25 -4.34 9.16 -0.82
CA PHE A 25 -3.83 7.82 -1.11
C PHE A 25 -2.82 7.83 -2.26
N MET A 26 -3.16 8.50 -3.36
CA MET A 26 -2.31 8.59 -4.55
C MET A 26 -1.02 9.35 -4.29
N ARG A 27 -0.97 10.35 -3.40
CA ARG A 27 0.30 10.99 -3.00
C ARG A 27 1.35 9.97 -2.56
N LYS A 28 0.93 8.86 -1.95
CA LYS A 28 1.81 7.76 -1.56
C LYS A 28 2.03 6.79 -2.71
N ALA A 29 0.96 6.29 -3.33
CA ALA A 29 1.03 5.26 -4.37
C ALA A 29 1.58 5.76 -5.72
N HIS A 30 1.70 7.08 -5.96
CA HIS A 30 2.07 7.64 -7.27
C HIS A 30 3.39 7.11 -7.81
N HIS A 31 4.32 6.69 -6.95
CA HIS A 31 5.60 6.14 -7.39
C HIS A 31 5.44 4.86 -8.22
N ASN A 32 4.35 4.11 -8.06
CA ASN A 32 4.01 2.93 -8.86
C ASN A 32 3.63 3.30 -10.29
N PHE A 33 3.19 4.53 -10.53
CA PHE A 33 2.61 5.00 -11.79
C PHE A 33 3.51 5.98 -12.56
N ARG A 34 4.78 6.09 -12.17
CA ARG A 34 5.76 6.91 -12.90
C ARG A 34 5.96 6.32 -14.30
N LEU A 35 6.02 7.18 -15.33
CA LEU A 35 6.27 6.79 -16.72
C LEU A 35 7.60 6.06 -16.91
N ASP A 36 8.60 6.41 -16.09
CA ASP A 36 9.90 5.77 -16.12
C ASP A 36 9.91 4.40 -15.41
N GLU A 37 8.81 3.99 -14.77
CA GLU A 37 8.68 2.78 -13.95
C GLU A 37 9.75 2.64 -12.84
N ALA A 38 10.46 3.71 -12.50
CA ALA A 38 11.58 3.63 -11.57
C ALA A 38 11.12 3.19 -10.17
N GLY A 39 9.93 3.63 -9.75
CA GLY A 39 9.36 3.26 -8.45
C GLY A 39 8.95 1.80 -8.35
N ILE A 40 8.31 1.25 -9.39
CA ILE A 40 7.92 -0.16 -9.41
C ILE A 40 9.14 -1.07 -9.55
N ARG A 41 10.09 -0.73 -10.43
CA ARG A 41 11.36 -1.50 -10.57
C ARG A 41 12.17 -1.52 -9.28
N ARG A 42 12.16 -0.44 -8.49
CA ARG A 42 12.81 -0.41 -7.16
C ARG A 42 12.15 -1.38 -6.18
N GLN A 43 10.83 -1.48 -6.20
CA GLN A 43 10.10 -2.44 -5.35
C GLN A 43 10.34 -3.88 -5.79
N LEU A 44 10.31 -4.18 -7.09
CA LEU A 44 10.63 -5.51 -7.61
C LEU A 44 12.06 -5.95 -7.23
N LYS A 45 13.04 -5.05 -7.33
CA LYS A 45 14.41 -5.31 -6.83
C LYS A 45 14.44 -5.59 -5.33
N THR A 46 13.55 -4.96 -4.57
CA THR A 46 13.43 -5.20 -3.13
C THR A 46 12.84 -6.58 -2.85
N VAL A 47 11.81 -6.99 -3.61
CA VAL A 47 11.24 -8.35 -3.55
C VAL A 47 12.31 -9.39 -3.88
N SER A 48 13.05 -9.22 -4.98
CA SER A 48 14.16 -10.12 -5.34
C SER A 48 15.20 -10.25 -4.22
N ARG A 49 15.56 -9.13 -3.58
CA ARG A 49 16.49 -9.13 -2.43
C ARG A 49 15.91 -9.87 -1.22
N ILE A 50 14.63 -9.68 -0.92
CA ILE A 50 13.95 -10.38 0.18
C ILE A 50 13.94 -11.89 -0.08
N ILE A 51 13.58 -12.32 -1.29
CA ILE A 51 13.59 -13.74 -1.68
C ILE A 51 15.01 -14.30 -1.53
N LYS A 52 16.03 -13.62 -2.06
CA LYS A 52 17.44 -14.05 -1.92
C LYS A 52 17.88 -14.21 -0.46
N PHE A 53 17.47 -13.29 0.39
CA PHE A 53 17.82 -13.31 1.81
C PHE A 53 17.08 -14.40 2.59
N LYS A 54 15.81 -14.65 2.26
CA LYS A 54 14.96 -15.63 2.96
C LYS A 54 15.15 -17.05 2.46
N ASP A 55 15.30 -17.22 1.16
CA ASP A 55 15.49 -18.50 0.49
C ASP A 55 16.41 -18.35 -0.73
N SER A 56 17.71 -18.55 -0.49
CA SER A 56 18.72 -18.48 -1.54
C SER A 56 18.59 -19.59 -2.59
N HIS A 57 17.97 -20.73 -2.25
CA HIS A 57 17.76 -21.83 -3.18
C HIS A 57 16.66 -21.48 -4.18
N LEU A 58 15.54 -20.94 -3.68
CA LEU A 58 14.47 -20.39 -4.52
C LEU A 58 15.00 -19.26 -5.43
N HIS A 59 15.77 -18.32 -4.88
CA HIS A 59 16.35 -17.24 -5.70
C HIS A 59 17.23 -17.78 -6.83
N ARG A 60 18.09 -18.76 -6.56
CA ARG A 60 18.90 -19.41 -7.59
C ARG A 60 18.05 -20.14 -8.63
N HIS A 61 16.94 -20.74 -8.23
CA HIS A 61 15.99 -21.34 -9.18
C HIS A 61 15.36 -20.27 -10.09
N LEU A 62 14.94 -19.14 -9.54
CA LEU A 62 14.43 -18.01 -10.32
C LEU A 62 15.49 -17.45 -11.28
N GLN A 63 16.76 -17.39 -10.87
CA GLN A 63 17.86 -16.99 -11.77
C GLN A 63 18.03 -17.96 -12.95
N LYS A 64 17.92 -19.27 -12.71
CA LYS A 64 17.97 -20.27 -13.79
C LYS A 64 16.81 -20.11 -14.78
N LEU A 65 15.67 -19.64 -14.30
CA LEU A 65 14.48 -19.34 -15.11
C LEU A 65 14.49 -17.94 -15.72
N GLN A 66 15.54 -17.14 -15.50
CA GLN A 66 15.61 -15.73 -15.92
C GLN A 66 14.44 -14.87 -15.37
N ALA A 67 13.96 -15.21 -14.17
CA ALA A 67 12.83 -14.56 -13.49
C ALA A 67 13.23 -13.87 -12.17
N ASP A 68 14.54 -13.64 -11.96
CA ASP A 68 15.06 -13.05 -10.71
C ASP A 68 14.80 -11.55 -10.57
N ASP A 69 14.38 -10.88 -11.64
CA ASP A 69 13.85 -9.52 -11.63
C ASP A 69 12.44 -9.41 -11.04
N CYS A 70 11.78 -10.55 -10.81
CA CYS A 70 10.47 -10.68 -10.20
C CYS A 70 9.33 -10.00 -10.97
N PHE A 71 9.38 -9.89 -12.30
CA PHE A 71 8.24 -9.34 -13.06
C PHE A 71 6.94 -10.12 -12.88
N PHE A 72 7.00 -11.39 -12.47
CA PHE A 72 5.82 -12.20 -12.16
C PHE A 72 4.96 -11.60 -11.03
N VAL A 73 5.51 -10.76 -10.14
CA VAL A 73 4.73 -10.04 -9.11
C VAL A 73 4.36 -8.60 -9.49
N TYR A 74 4.69 -8.14 -10.71
CA TYR A 74 4.46 -6.76 -11.14
C TYR A 74 3.03 -6.30 -10.88
N ARG A 75 2.05 -7.10 -11.33
CA ARG A 75 0.61 -6.81 -11.16
C ARG A 75 0.23 -6.72 -9.68
N MET A 76 0.80 -7.59 -8.84
CA MET A 76 0.53 -7.59 -7.40
C MET A 76 1.01 -6.28 -6.78
N VAL A 77 2.20 -5.82 -7.14
CA VAL A 77 2.82 -4.63 -6.53
C VAL A 77 2.22 -3.33 -7.07
N VAL A 78 2.01 -3.22 -8.38
CA VAL A 78 1.59 -1.96 -9.03
C VAL A 78 0.21 -1.47 -8.54
N VAL A 79 -0.73 -2.41 -8.32
CA VAL A 79 -2.07 -2.11 -7.78
C VAL A 79 -2.25 -2.59 -6.35
N LEU A 80 -1.17 -2.69 -5.56
CA LEU A 80 -1.22 -2.92 -4.11
C LEU A 80 -2.11 -4.12 -3.71
N PHE A 81 -1.92 -5.25 -4.40
CA PHE A 81 -2.64 -6.51 -4.24
C PHE A 81 -4.14 -6.47 -4.51
N ARG A 82 -4.68 -5.36 -5.02
CA ARG A 82 -6.12 -5.21 -5.26
C ARG A 82 -6.72 -6.35 -6.09
N ARG A 83 -5.96 -6.88 -7.05
CA ARG A 83 -6.42 -7.95 -7.95
C ARG A 83 -6.05 -9.37 -7.48
N GLU A 84 -5.45 -9.52 -6.30
CA GLU A 84 -5.12 -10.82 -5.70
C GLU A 84 -5.95 -11.12 -4.45
N LEU A 85 -6.50 -10.06 -3.83
CA LEU A 85 -7.21 -10.11 -2.57
C LEU A 85 -8.69 -9.76 -2.76
N THR A 86 -9.53 -10.27 -1.87
CA THR A 86 -10.92 -9.83 -1.78
C THR A 86 -10.99 -8.36 -1.39
N PHE A 87 -12.17 -7.76 -1.52
CA PHE A 87 -12.42 -6.38 -1.08
C PHE A 87 -12.02 -6.18 0.39
N GLU A 88 -12.53 -7.03 1.27
CA GLU A 88 -12.27 -6.99 2.72
C GLU A 88 -10.78 -7.18 3.07
N GLN A 89 -10.12 -8.12 2.40
CA GLN A 89 -8.68 -8.36 2.59
C GLN A 89 -7.84 -7.17 2.12
N THR A 90 -8.21 -6.58 0.99
CA THR A 90 -7.50 -5.38 0.47
C THR A 90 -7.67 -4.21 1.44
N MET A 91 -8.88 -4.03 1.98
CA MET A 91 -9.16 -3.01 2.99
C MET A 91 -8.27 -3.18 4.22
N CYS A 92 -8.30 -4.37 4.84
CA CYS A 92 -7.48 -4.66 6.01
C CYS A 92 -5.98 -4.43 5.74
N LEU A 93 -5.46 -4.89 4.60
CA LEU A 93 -4.06 -4.66 4.22
C LEU A 93 -3.74 -3.17 4.14
N TRP A 94 -4.59 -2.40 3.47
CA TRP A 94 -4.35 -0.98 3.24
C TRP A 94 -4.47 -0.15 4.53
N GLU A 95 -5.36 -0.53 5.45
CA GLU A 95 -5.44 0.07 6.77
C GLU A 95 -4.15 -0.11 7.55
N VAL A 96 -3.62 -1.35 7.61
CA VAL A 96 -2.37 -1.65 8.31
C VAL A 96 -1.21 -0.87 7.69
N MET A 97 -1.12 -0.82 6.36
CA MET A 97 -0.10 -0.03 5.66
C MET A 97 -0.21 1.47 5.95
N CYS A 98 -1.42 2.00 6.08
CA CYS A 98 -1.63 3.41 6.40
C CYS A 98 -1.26 3.73 7.86
N ILE A 99 -1.61 2.84 8.80
CA ILE A 99 -1.28 2.96 10.22
C ILE A 99 0.24 2.94 10.42
N ASP A 100 0.94 1.96 9.84
CA ASP A 100 2.40 1.85 9.93
C ASP A 100 3.09 3.16 9.49
N GLN A 101 2.65 3.72 8.37
CA GLN A 101 3.19 4.97 7.86
C GLN A 101 2.84 6.19 8.72
N ALA A 102 1.64 6.22 9.34
CA ALA A 102 1.26 7.27 10.26
C ALA A 102 2.12 7.20 11.54
N ALA A 103 2.35 6.00 12.07
CA ALA A 103 3.21 5.77 13.23
C ALA A 103 4.65 6.23 12.97
N VAL A 104 5.21 5.90 11.80
CA VAL A 104 6.54 6.37 11.38
C VAL A 104 6.60 7.91 11.31
N LYS A 105 5.56 8.58 10.82
CA LYS A 105 5.52 10.06 10.72
C LYS A 105 5.42 10.76 12.07
N ILE A 106 4.71 10.17 13.03
CA ILE A 106 4.48 10.76 14.36
C ILE A 106 5.66 10.45 15.32
N GLY A 107 6.64 9.65 14.87
CA GLY A 107 7.79 9.28 15.69
C GLY A 107 7.45 8.30 16.81
N ILE A 108 6.34 7.58 16.68
CA ILE A 108 5.96 6.53 17.64
C ILE A 108 6.89 5.35 17.39
N GLY A 109 7.88 5.20 18.28
CA GLY A 109 8.78 4.06 18.32
C GLY A 109 8.01 2.75 18.44
N LYS A 110 8.58 1.69 17.87
CA LYS A 110 8.04 0.32 17.81
C LYS A 110 7.73 -0.23 19.21
N SER A 111 6.59 0.08 19.81
CA SER A 111 6.17 -0.57 21.07
C SER A 111 4.66 -0.74 21.24
N ALA A 112 3.84 -0.52 20.21
CA ALA A 112 2.37 -0.63 20.32
C ALA A 112 1.80 -1.94 19.74
N TRP A 113 2.56 -3.04 19.77
CA TRP A 113 2.07 -4.39 19.39
C TRP A 113 1.79 -5.27 20.61
N SER A 114 1.52 -4.67 21.77
CA SER A 114 0.97 -5.39 22.91
C SER A 114 -0.47 -4.93 23.15
N SER A 115 -1.39 -5.79 22.72
CA SER A 115 -2.75 -5.93 23.25
C SER A 115 -3.82 -4.97 22.72
N GLY A 116 -4.52 -5.39 21.67
CA GLY A 116 -5.85 -4.86 21.31
C GLY A 116 -6.27 -5.21 19.88
N PRO A 117 -7.57 -5.46 19.62
CA PRO A 117 -8.06 -5.52 18.25
C PRO A 117 -7.84 -4.16 17.59
N LEU A 118 -7.22 -4.16 16.41
CA LEU A 118 -7.09 -2.97 15.56
C LEU A 118 -8.48 -2.33 15.40
N PRO A 119 -8.65 -1.03 15.69
CA PRO A 119 -9.95 -0.40 15.57
C PRO A 119 -10.41 -0.47 14.11
N PRO A 120 -11.68 -0.84 13.86
CA PRO A 120 -12.19 -1.08 12.52
C PRO A 120 -12.33 0.25 11.75
N MET A 121 -11.78 0.34 10.52
CA MET A 121 -12.24 1.12 9.34
C MET A 121 -12.41 2.65 9.47
N ILE A 122 -12.38 3.21 10.67
CA ILE A 122 -12.72 4.60 10.99
C ILE A 122 -11.44 5.42 11.22
N CYS A 123 -10.32 4.78 11.58
CA CYS A 123 -9.10 5.48 11.99
C CYS A 123 -8.40 6.21 10.83
N CYS A 124 -8.39 5.63 9.61
CA CYS A 124 -7.88 6.33 8.42
C CYS A 124 -8.83 7.42 7.92
N TYR A 125 -10.15 7.19 8.00
CA TYR A 125 -11.16 8.19 7.62
C TYR A 125 -11.07 9.43 8.53
N MET A 126 -10.94 9.23 9.85
CA MET A 126 -10.74 10.31 10.83
C MET A 126 -9.38 11.00 10.74
N LEU A 127 -8.28 10.27 10.45
CA LEU A 127 -6.96 10.91 10.24
C LEU A 127 -6.90 11.72 8.94
N LEU A 128 -7.56 11.26 7.88
CA LEU A 128 -7.69 12.01 6.63
C LEU A 128 -8.60 13.23 6.79
N LEU A 129 -9.75 13.11 7.48
CA LEU A 129 -10.58 14.27 7.84
C LEU A 129 -9.85 15.27 8.75
N LEU A 130 -9.09 14.81 9.76
CA LEU A 130 -8.30 15.67 10.64
C LEU A 130 -7.13 16.38 9.94
N GLN A 131 -6.52 15.75 8.93
CA GLN A 131 -5.48 16.40 8.11
C GLN A 131 -6.07 17.32 7.02
N TYR A 132 -7.27 16.99 6.52
CA TYR A 132 -7.95 17.76 5.49
C TYR A 132 -8.61 19.04 6.07
N CYS A 133 -9.25 18.97 7.24
CA CYS A 133 -9.78 20.15 7.94
C CYS A 133 -8.68 21.10 8.46
N ARG A 134 -7.46 20.62 8.72
CA ARG A 134 -6.35 21.48 9.18
C ARG A 134 -5.63 22.25 8.07
N GLY A 135 -5.91 21.96 6.80
CA GLY A 135 -5.27 22.62 5.65
C GLY A 135 -6.20 23.57 4.88
N GLY A 136 -7.43 23.78 5.34
CA GLY A 136 -8.46 24.60 4.71
C GLY A 136 -8.98 25.72 5.63
N SER A 137 -8.08 26.44 6.30
CA SER A 137 -8.36 27.69 7.02
C SER A 137 -7.17 28.62 6.89
#